data_AF-A0A2M7FZB1-F1
#
_entry.id   AF-A0A2M7FZB1-F1
#
_cell.length_a   1.000
_cell.length_b   1.000
_cell.length_c   1.000
_cell.angle_alpha   90.00
_cell.angle_beta   90.00
_cell.angle_gamma   90.00
#
_symmetry.space_group_name_H-M   'P 1'
#
loop_
_entity.id
_entity.type
_entity.pdbx_description
1 polymer ?
#
loop_
_entity_poly.entity_id
_entity_poly.type
_entity_poly.pdbx_seq_one_letter_code
_entity_poly.pdbx_strand_id
1 'polypeptide(L)'
;MKESQKTPAWKHLTQVERLGEVLLRDGKLKLKQFAALMEDQLAMPEKRIGDLAVEKGYISQDELLDSLLRQIHVSRVVEASAKELALV
;
A
#
# COMPACT_ATOMS: atom_id res chain seq x y z
N MET A 1 16.78 -2.03 25.72
CA MET A 1 16.22 -0.94 24.90
C MET A 1 16.54 -1.30 23.45
N LYS A 2 15.56 -1.73 22.64
CA LYS A 2 15.84 -2.19 21.26
C LYS A 2 15.92 -0.96 20.35
N GLU A 3 17.09 -0.70 19.79
CA GLU A 3 17.30 0.29 18.74
C GLU A 3 16.37 0.00 17.56
N SER A 4 15.42 0.89 17.31
CA SER A 4 14.65 0.94 16.07
C SER A 4 15.62 1.27 14.93
N GLN A 5 16.16 0.24 14.28
CA GLN A 5 16.93 0.37 13.05
C GLN A 5 16.03 1.03 11.99
N LYS A 6 16.15 2.36 11.83
CA LYS A 6 15.52 3.09 10.74
C LYS A 6 16.14 2.57 9.44
N THR A 7 15.33 1.90 8.64
CA THR A 7 15.69 1.45 7.31
C THR A 7 16.12 2.67 6.49
N PRO A 8 17.23 2.62 5.72
CA PRO A 8 17.68 3.78 4.96
C PRO A 8 16.62 4.19 3.93
N ALA A 9 16.39 5.50 3.79
CA ALA A 9 15.26 6.07 3.04
C ALA A 9 15.14 5.55 1.58
N TRP A 10 16.26 5.21 0.95
CA TRP A 10 16.29 4.67 -0.42
C TRP A 10 15.73 3.24 -0.54
N LYS A 11 15.76 2.44 0.53
CA LYS A 11 15.12 1.11 0.53
C LYS A 11 13.60 1.18 0.42
N HIS A 12 12.98 2.30 0.80
CA HIS A 12 11.54 2.52 0.63
C HIS A 12 11.18 2.84 -0.83
N LEU A 13 12.13 3.32 -1.63
CA LEU A 13 11.89 3.59 -3.04
C LEU A 13 11.67 2.28 -3.80
N THR A 14 12.42 1.23 -3.48
CA THR A 14 12.33 -0.08 -4.15
C THR A 14 11.29 -1.02 -3.55
N GLN A 15 10.57 -0.62 -2.50
CA GLN A 15 9.48 -1.44 -1.96
C GLN A 15 8.20 -1.17 -2.73
N VAL A 16 7.51 -2.25 -3.09
CA VAL A 16 6.12 -2.17 -3.58
C VAL A 16 5.32 -1.44 -2.52
N GLU A 17 4.89 -0.22 -2.84
CA GLU A 17 4.05 0.61 -1.96
C GLU A 17 2.83 -0.21 -1.55
N ARG A 18 2.46 -0.21 -0.27
CA ARG A 18 1.32 -1.03 0.17
C ARG A 18 0.03 -0.42 -0.38
N LEU A 19 -0.92 -1.25 -0.80
CA LEU A 19 -2.19 -0.77 -1.37
C LEU A 19 -2.91 0.23 -0.44
N GLY A 20 -2.81 0.02 0.88
CA GLY A 20 -3.34 0.95 1.88
C GLY A 20 -2.77 2.37 1.79
N GLU A 21 -1.47 2.49 1.50
CA GLU A 21 -0.78 3.78 1.35
C GLU A 21 -1.19 4.47 0.05
N VAL A 22 -1.31 3.70 -1.04
CA VAL A 22 -1.85 4.18 -2.33
C VAL A 22 -3.26 4.76 -2.13
N LEU A 23 -4.14 4.02 -1.45
CA LEU A 23 -5.52 4.44 -1.22
C LEU A 23 -5.62 5.70 -0.33
N LEU A 24 -4.71 5.87 0.64
CA LEU A 24 -4.64 7.07 1.47
C LEU A 24 -4.13 8.28 0.68
N ARG A 25 -3.02 8.11 -0.06
CA ARG A 25 -2.41 9.16 -0.87
C ARG A 25 -3.39 9.69 -1.92
N ASP A 26 -4.12 8.79 -2.57
CA ASP A 26 -5.05 9.12 -3.64
C ASP A 26 -6.40 9.63 -3.10
N GLY A 27 -6.54 9.78 -1.77
CA GLY A 27 -7.73 10.30 -1.12
C GLY A 27 -8.95 9.36 -1.16
N LYS A 28 -8.76 8.11 -1.60
CA LYS A 28 -9.80 7.07 -1.67
C LYS A 28 -10.18 6.55 -0.29
N LEU A 29 -9.23 6.55 0.64
CA LEU A 29 -9.48 6.27 2.05
C LEU A 29 -9.06 7.46 2.91
N LYS A 30 -9.85 7.75 3.95
CA LYS A 30 -9.42 8.63 5.05
C LYS A 30 -8.60 7.83 6.06
N LEU A 31 -7.70 8.50 6.78
CA LEU A 31 -6.86 7.87 7.80
C LEU A 31 -7.68 7.09 8.85
N LYS A 32 -8.83 7.60 9.28
CA LYS A 32 -9.74 6.92 10.21
C LYS A 32 -10.34 5.63 9.62
N GLN A 33 -10.72 5.64 8.34
CA GLN A 33 -11.24 4.45 7.66
C GLN A 33 -10.14 3.40 7.50
N PHE A 34 -8.93 3.83 7.15
CA PHE A 34 -7.79 2.94 7.04
C PHE A 34 -7.40 2.29 8.39
N ALA A 35 -7.43 3.07 9.48
CA ALA A 35 -7.20 2.52 10.82
C ALA A 35 -8.22 1.43 11.19
N ALA A 36 -9.51 1.66 10.92
CA ALA A 36 -10.55 0.66 11.14
C ALA A 36 -10.33 -0.61 10.30
N LEU A 37 -9.98 -0.47 9.01
CA LEU A 37 -9.67 -1.62 8.14
C LEU A 37 -8.46 -2.42 8.65
N MET A 38 -7.47 -1.76 9.26
CA MET A 38 -6.32 -2.43 9.87
C MET A 38 -6.72 -3.25 11.10
N GLU A 39 -7.61 -2.72 11.94
CA GLU A 39 -8.18 -3.46 13.08
C GLU A 39 -8.98 -4.69 12.61
N ASP A 40 -9.78 -4.54 11.55
CA ASP A 40 -10.55 -5.65 10.97
C ASP A 40 -9.65 -6.74 10.38
N GLN A 41 -8.58 -6.38 9.68
CA GLN A 41 -7.62 -7.35 9.15
C GLN A 41 -6.81 -8.04 10.25
N LEU A 42 -6.58 -7.38 11.40
CA LEU A 42 -5.98 -8.05 12.56
C LEU A 42 -6.93 -9.09 13.15
N ALA A 43 -8.24 -8.84 13.13
CA ALA A 43 -9.26 -9.80 13.56
C ALA A 43 -9.51 -10.91 12.52
N MET A 44 -9.33 -10.62 11.23
CA MET A 44 -9.56 -11.50 10.08
C MET A 44 -8.32 -11.50 9.14
N PRO A 45 -7.23 -12.17 9.53
CA PRO A 45 -5.95 -12.12 8.81
C PRO A 45 -5.99 -12.69 7.38
N GLU A 46 -7.01 -13.49 7.06
CA GLU A 46 -7.26 -14.02 5.73
C GLU A 46 -7.83 -12.97 4.76
N LYS A 47 -8.46 -11.90 5.28
CA LYS A 47 -9.05 -10.84 4.45
C LYS A 47 -8.01 -9.79 4.07
N ARG A 48 -8.05 -9.34 2.81
CA ARG A 48 -7.20 -8.22 2.36
C ARG A 48 -7.87 -6.89 2.65
N ILE A 49 -7.06 -5.86 2.92
CA ILE A 49 -7.52 -4.47 3.10
C ILE A 49 -8.39 -4.00 1.93
N GLY A 50 -8.03 -4.34 0.69
CA GLY A 50 -8.79 -3.95 -0.50
C GLY A 50 -10.21 -4.52 -0.49
N ASP A 51 -10.35 -5.81 -0.19
CA ASP A 51 -11.65 -6.49 -0.12
C ASP A 51 -12.50 -5.90 1.02
N LEU A 52 -11.91 -5.70 2.20
CA LEU A 52 -12.57 -5.07 3.34
C LEU A 52 -13.04 -3.64 3.02
N ALA A 53 -12.26 -2.87 2.27
CA ALA A 53 -12.63 -1.51 1.87
C ALA A 53 -13.83 -1.49 0.92
N VAL A 54 -13.93 -2.47 0.02
CA VAL A 54 -15.09 -2.64 -0.87
C VAL A 54 -16.31 -3.13 -0.08
N GLU A 55 -16.15 -4.15 0.77
CA GLU A 55 -17.23 -4.67 1.61
C GLU A 55 -17.88 -3.59 2.50
N LYS A 56 -17.07 -2.67 3.03
CA LYS A 56 -17.56 -1.54 3.83
C LYS A 56 -18.07 -0.35 3.01
N GLY A 57 -18.01 -0.42 1.69
CA GLY A 57 -18.44 0.64 0.79
C GLY A 57 -17.58 1.90 0.86
N TYR A 58 -16.33 1.80 1.32
CA TYR A 58 -15.41 2.94 1.34
C TYR A 58 -14.86 3.25 -0.05
N ILE A 59 -14.68 2.22 -0.87
CA ILE A 59 -14.30 2.31 -2.28
C ILE A 59 -15.15 1.33 -3.10
N SER A 60 -15.32 1.60 -4.38
CA SER A 60 -15.92 0.65 -5.32
C SER A 60 -14.90 -0.39 -5.81
N GLN A 61 -15.40 -1.48 -6.40
CA GLN A 61 -14.56 -2.51 -7.01
C GLN A 61 -13.72 -1.96 -8.18
N ASP A 62 -14.28 -1.03 -8.96
CA ASP A 62 -13.57 -0.37 -10.06
C ASP A 62 -12.43 0.53 -9.55
N GLU A 63 -12.67 1.27 -8.46
CA GLU A 63 -11.63 2.08 -7.82
C GLU A 63 -10.52 1.22 -7.21
N LEU A 64 -10.87 0.08 -6.62
CA LEU A 64 -9.89 -0.89 -6.14
C LEU A 64 -9.01 -1.40 -7.29
N LEU A 65 -9.61 -1.78 -8.42
CA LEU A 65 -8.90 -2.27 -9.59
C LEU A 65 -7.94 -1.22 -10.15
N ASP A 66 -8.41 0.03 -10.27
CA ASP A 66 -7.60 1.16 -10.75
C ASP A 66 -6.40 1.46 -9.83
N SER A 67 -6.62 1.43 -8.51
CA SER A 67 -5.53 1.58 -7.53
C SER A 67 -4.52 0.43 -7.58
N LEU A 68 -4.97 -0.82 -7.77
CA LEU A 68 -4.09 -1.99 -7.95
C LEU A 68 -3.23 -1.88 -9.21
N LEU A 69 -3.82 -1.44 -10.33
CA LEU A 69 -3.08 -1.22 -11.58
C LEU A 69 -2.00 -0.15 -11.42
N ARG A 70 -2.30 0.95 -10.73
CA ARG A 70 -1.31 1.99 -10.40
C ARG A 70 -0.19 1.47 -9.51
N GLN A 71 -0.53 0.73 -8.45
CA GLN A 71 0.45 0.14 -7.53
C GLN A 71 1.48 -0.73 -8.27
N ILE A 72 1.01 -1.57 -9.19
CA ILE A 72 1.86 -2.45 -10.01
C ILE A 72 2.73 -1.62 -10.97
N HIS A 73 2.15 -0.60 -11.61
CA HIS A 73 2.87 0.24 -12.58
C HIS A 73 4.00 1.03 -11.91
N VAL A 74 3.72 1.69 -10.78
CA VAL A 74 4.73 2.45 -10.01
C VAL A 74 5.86 1.54 -9.55
N SER A 75 5.54 0.34 -9.03
CA SER A 75 6.55 -0.60 -8.57
C SER A 75 7.51 -1.04 -9.69
N ARG A 76 6.99 -1.27 -10.90
CA ARG A 76 7.83 -1.64 -12.06
C ARG A 76 8.75 -0.51 -12.51
N VAL A 77 8.28 0.74 -12.48
CA VAL A 77 9.09 1.90 -12.86
C VAL A 77 10.24 2.09 -11.87
N VAL A 78 9.96 1.99 -10.55
CA VAL A 78 11.03 2.18 -9.57
C VAL A 78 12.03 1.01 -9.59
N GLU A 79 11.58 -0.23 -9.82
CA GLU A 79 12.48 -1.37 -10.00
C GLU A 79 13.41 -1.18 -11.22
N ALA A 80 12.86 -0.71 -12.35
CA ALA A 80 13.65 -0.44 -13.54
C ALA A 80 14.69 0.67 -13.30
N SER A 81 14.29 1.80 -12.71
CA SER A 81 15.20 2.91 -12.42
C SER A 81 16.26 2.54 -11.38
N ALA A 82 15.94 1.71 -10.39
CA ALA A 82 16.90 1.28 -9.39
C ALA A 82 17.96 0.32 -9.95
N LYS A 83 17.60 -0.53 -10.92
CA LYS A 83 18.54 -1.38 -11.69
C LYS A 83 19.48 -0.54 -12.55
N GLU A 84 18.96 0.48 -13.24
CA GLU A 84 19.77 1.40 -14.05
C GLU A 84 20.79 2.19 -13.21
N LEU A 85 20.46 2.49 -11.95
CA LEU A 85 21.33 3.21 -11.01
C LEU A 85 22.24 2.29 -10.17
N ALA A 86 22.22 0.97 -10.39
CA ALA A 86 22.99 -0.03 -9.64
C ALA A 86 22.76 -0.01 -8.11
N LEU A 87 21.53 0.34 -7.68
CA LEU A 87 21.16 0.46 -6.26
C LEU A 87 20.59 -0.83 -5.66
N VAL A 88 20.34 -1.87 -6.47
CA VAL A 88 19.76 -3.16 -6.08
C VAL A 88 20.38 -4.31 -6.86
#